data_AF-A0AAV6B2D1-F1
#
_entry.id   AF-A0AAV6B2D1-F1
#
_cell.length_a   1.000
_cell.length_b   1.000
_cell.length_c   1.000
_cell.angle_alpha   90.00
_cell.angle_beta   90.00
_cell.angle_gamma   90.00
#
_symmetry.space_group_name_H-M   'P 1'
#
loop_
_entity.id
_entity.type
_entity.pdbx_description
1 polymer ?
#
loop_
_entity_poly.entity_id
_entity_poly.type
_entity_poly.pdbx_seq_one_letter_code
_entity_poly.pdbx_strand_id
1 'polypeptide(L)'
;MNNLILEKLNSADEALRENLHRSDVDPIARSHMERALNHVREACIATSDIGKARTVQTMVRDLENTELLFSKIRNSHRLEAKSLKIRI
;
A
#
# COMPACT_ATOMS: atom_id res chain seq x y z
N MET A 1 1.69 17.53 21.48
CA MET A 1 1.09 16.65 20.46
C MET A 1 -0.42 16.65 20.66
N ASN A 2 -1.20 16.72 19.58
CA ASN A 2 -2.66 16.87 19.67
C ASN A 2 -3.31 15.48 19.81
N ASN A 3 -3.44 14.99 21.04
CA ASN A 3 -3.95 13.64 21.33
C ASN A 3 -5.36 13.39 20.75
N LEU A 4 -6.16 14.45 20.63
CA LEU A 4 -7.53 14.37 20.11
C LEU A 4 -7.58 13.97 18.62
N ILE A 5 -6.64 14.44 17.79
CA ILE A 5 -6.65 14.06 16.37
C ILE A 5 -6.20 12.61 16.20
N LEU A 6 -5.24 12.14 17.00
CA LEU A 6 -4.79 10.75 16.95
C LEU A 6 -5.90 9.77 17.34
N GLU A 7 -6.66 10.09 18.40
CA GLU A 7 -7.83 9.30 18.82
C GLU A 7 -8.87 9.19 17.69
N LYS A 8 -9.21 10.32 17.05
CA LYS A 8 -10.15 10.34 15.91
C LYS A 8 -9.66 9.51 14.73
N LEU A 9 -8.36 9.55 14.43
CA LEU A 9 -7.78 8.77 13.35
C LEU A 9 -7.80 7.27 13.67
N ASN A 10 -7.53 6.89 14.92
CA ASN A 10 -7.62 5.49 15.34
C ASN A 10 -9.07 4.96 15.24
N SER A 11 -10.06 5.73 15.69
CA SER A 11 -11.47 5.34 15.52
C SER A 11 -11.88 5.20 14.05
N ALA A 12 -11.34 6.04 13.16
CA ALA A 12 -11.58 5.92 11.73
C ALA A 12 -10.91 4.68 11.12
N ASP A 13 -9.68 4.32 11.53
CA ASP A 13 -8.99 3.10 11.09
C ASP A 13 -9.79 1.85 11.50
N GLU A 14 -10.27 1.79 12.74
CA GLU A 14 -11.10 0.69 13.26
C GLU A 14 -12.40 0.54 12.46
N ALA A 15 -13.16 1.63 12.28
CA ALA A 15 -14.43 1.60 11.55
C ALA A 15 -14.26 1.16 10.08
N LEU A 16 -13.18 1.62 9.42
CA LEU A 16 -12.89 1.22 8.04
C LEU A 16 -12.53 -0.27 7.93
N ARG A 17 -11.72 -0.79 8.87
CA ARG A 17 -11.38 -2.23 8.89
C ARG A 17 -12.60 -3.10 9.14
N GLU A 18 -13.45 -2.71 10.09
CA GLU A 18 -14.68 -3.45 10.38
C GLU A 18 -15.56 -3.56 9.13
N ASN A 19 -15.75 -2.45 8.41
CA ASN A 19 -16.51 -2.47 7.16
C ASN A 19 -15.84 -3.33 6.08
N LEU A 20 -14.51 -3.27 5.94
CA LEU A 20 -13.78 -4.08 4.96
C LEU A 20 -13.84 -5.59 5.26
N HIS A 21 -14.02 -6.00 6.51
CA HIS A 21 -14.24 -7.40 6.88
C HIS A 21 -15.60 -7.94 6.46
N ARG A 22 -16.58 -7.07 6.19
CA ARG A 22 -17.90 -7.52 5.74
C ARG A 22 -17.84 -7.95 4.28
N SER A 23 -18.49 -9.06 3.96
CA SER A 23 -18.53 -9.62 2.60
C SER A 23 -19.56 -8.93 1.69
N ASP A 24 -20.48 -8.15 2.26
CA ASP A 24 -21.60 -7.50 1.56
C ASP A 24 -21.27 -6.09 1.03
N VAL A 25 -20.03 -5.63 1.21
CA VAL A 25 -19.60 -4.32 0.71
C VAL A 25 -19.42 -4.35 -0.81
N ASP A 26 -20.12 -3.44 -1.48
CA ASP A 26 -19.97 -3.17 -2.91
C ASP A 26 -18.49 -3.03 -3.32
N PRO A 27 -18.03 -3.63 -4.44
CA PRO A 27 -16.63 -3.59 -4.84
C PRO A 27 -16.05 -2.18 -5.02
N ILE A 28 -16.84 -1.23 -5.52
CA ILE A 28 -16.39 0.16 -5.70
C ILE A 28 -16.27 0.84 -4.33
N ALA A 29 -17.25 0.65 -3.46
CA ALA A 29 -17.20 1.15 -2.08
C ALA A 29 -15.99 0.56 -1.32
N ARG A 30 -15.72 -0.74 -1.48
CA ARG A 30 -14.55 -1.42 -0.91
C ARG A 30 -13.24 -0.76 -1.35
N SER A 31 -13.06 -0.52 -2.65
CA SER A 31 -11.88 0.16 -3.18
C SER A 31 -11.68 1.56 -2.57
N HIS A 32 -12.78 2.32 -2.41
CA HIS A 32 -12.72 3.62 -1.75
C HIS A 32 -12.39 3.53 -0.25
N MET A 33 -12.92 2.53 0.46
CA MET A 33 -12.63 2.29 1.87
C MET A 33 -11.17 1.86 2.10
N GLU A 34 -10.62 1.01 1.25
CA GLU A 34 -9.19 0.63 1.27
C GLU A 34 -8.28 1.84 1.07
N ARG A 35 -8.65 2.73 0.12
CA ARG A 35 -7.92 3.98 -0.09
C ARG A 35 -8.01 4.90 1.12
N ALA A 36 -9.20 5.05 1.70
CA ALA A 36 -9.39 5.85 2.92
C ALA A 36 -8.57 5.30 4.10
N LEU A 37 -8.52 3.97 4.26
CA LEU A 37 -7.74 3.31 5.32
C LEU A 37 -6.25 3.63 5.20
N ASN A 38 -5.70 3.57 3.99
CA ASN A 38 -4.30 3.94 3.73
C ASN A 38 -4.02 5.40 4.11
N HIS A 39 -4.91 6.33 3.75
CA HIS A 39 -4.77 7.74 4.11
C HIS A 39 -4.82 7.97 5.63
N VAL A 40 -5.76 7.33 6.33
CA VAL A 40 -5.87 7.44 7.79
C VAL A 40 -4.60 6.96 8.48
N ARG A 41 -4.04 5.83 8.04
CA ARG A 41 -2.78 5.31 8.59
C ARG A 41 -1.60 6.24 8.38
N GLU A 42 -1.46 6.81 7.17
CA GLU A 42 -0.39 7.79 6.92
C GLU A 42 -0.59 9.06 7.76
N ALA A 43 -1.84 9.47 8.01
CA ALA A 43 -2.14 10.56 8.94
C ALA A 43 -1.79 10.22 10.40
N CYS A 44 -2.03 8.98 10.86
CA CYS A 44 -1.60 8.51 12.18
C CYS A 44 -0.07 8.58 12.31
N ILE A 45 0.66 8.10 11.29
CA ILE A 45 2.12 8.15 11.25
C ILE A 45 2.59 9.60 11.26
N ALA A 46 2.01 10.47 10.44
CA ALA A 46 2.39 11.89 10.38
C ALA A 46 2.20 12.61 11.71
N THR A 47 1.14 12.23 12.45
CA THR A 47 0.79 12.82 13.74
C THR A 47 1.67 12.29 14.88
N SER A 48 2.14 11.04 14.77
CA SER A 48 2.90 10.36 15.83
C SER A 48 4.42 10.46 15.62
N ASP A 49 4.87 10.45 14.38
CA ASP A 49 6.27 10.38 13.94
C ASP A 49 6.53 11.38 12.81
N ILE A 50 7.02 12.57 13.17
CA ILE A 50 7.36 13.63 12.20
C ILE A 50 8.39 13.10 11.20
N GLY A 51 8.09 13.23 9.91
CA GLY A 51 8.98 12.87 8.81
C GLY A 51 8.93 11.40 8.37
N LYS A 52 8.12 10.55 9.01
CA LYS A 52 7.96 9.14 8.59
C LYS A 52 6.73 8.87 7.73
N ALA A 53 5.81 9.83 7.64
CA ALA A 53 4.63 9.68 6.81
C ALA A 53 4.98 9.83 5.33
N ARG A 54 4.41 8.95 4.51
CA ARG A 54 4.52 9.00 3.05
C ARG A 54 3.27 9.65 2.48
N THR A 55 3.46 10.42 1.43
CA THR A 55 2.34 10.91 0.61
C THR A 55 1.83 9.80 -0.31
N VAL A 56 0.59 9.91 -0.80
CA VAL A 56 0.09 8.98 -1.84
C VAL A 56 0.98 8.98 -3.07
N GLN A 57 1.49 10.14 -3.47
CA GLN A 57 2.42 10.23 -4.61
C GLN A 57 3.70 9.41 -4.33
N THR A 58 4.20 9.44 -3.10
CA THR A 58 5.34 8.61 -2.69
C THR A 58 4.99 7.13 -2.76
N MET A 59 3.83 6.73 -2.25
CA MET A 59 3.37 5.34 -2.29
C MET A 59 3.15 4.81 -3.71
N VAL A 60 2.55 5.62 -4.60
CA VAL A 60 2.36 5.26 -6.02
C VAL A 60 3.71 5.06 -6.70
N ARG A 61 4.65 5.98 -6.49
CA ARG A 61 6.02 5.86 -7.02
C ARG A 61 6.73 4.62 -6.48
N ASP A 62 6.57 4.31 -5.19
CA ASP A 62 7.15 3.12 -4.57
C ASP A 62 6.57 1.83 -5.20
N LEU A 63 5.27 1.82 -5.50
CA LEU A 63 4.60 0.71 -6.19
C LEU A 63 5.12 0.53 -7.61
N GLU A 64 5.17 1.60 -8.42
CA GLU A 64 5.70 1.57 -9.79
C GLU A 64 7.13 1.05 -9.84
N ASN A 65 7.97 1.50 -8.89
CA ASN A 65 9.35 1.02 -8.77
C ASN A 65 9.41 -0.47 -8.42
N THR A 66 8.53 -0.93 -7.53
CA THR A 66 8.46 -2.33 -7.13
C THR A 66 8.04 -3.23 -8.30
N GLU A 67 7.02 -2.82 -9.06
CA GLU A 67 6.58 -3.52 -10.27
C GLU A 67 7.69 -3.58 -11.33
N LEU A 68 8.43 -2.47 -11.51
CA LEU A 68 9.59 -2.42 -12.39
C LEU A 68 10.67 -3.41 -11.94
N LEU A 69 10.98 -3.48 -10.64
CA LEU A 69 11.96 -4.43 -10.10
C LEU A 69 11.54 -5.89 -10.35
N PHE A 70 10.28 -6.24 -10.07
CA PHE A 70 9.76 -7.57 -10.37
C PHE A 70 9.83 -7.91 -11.86
N SER A 71 9.57 -6.93 -12.74
CA SER A 71 9.70 -7.12 -14.19
C SER A 71 11.14 -7.43 -14.60
N LYS A 72 12.13 -6.74 -14.00
CA LYS A 72 13.56 -6.97 -14.26
C LYS A 72 14.02 -8.35 -13.78
N ILE A 73 13.62 -8.76 -12.58
CA ILE A 73 13.94 -10.08 -12.02
C ILE A 73 13.38 -11.20 -12.91
N ARG A 74 12.11 -11.10 -13.29
CA ARG A 74 11.46 -12.05 -14.20
C ARG A 74 12.17 -12.14 -15.56
N ASN A 75 12.60 -11.01 -16.11
CA ASN A 75 13.35 -10.98 -17.36
C ASN A 75 14.74 -11.59 -17.23
N SER A 76 15.43 -11.37 -16.10
CA SER A 76 16.74 -11.98 -15.81
C SER A 76 16.65 -13.50 -15.80
N HIS A 77 15.70 -14.07 -15.05
CA HIS A 77 15.47 -15.52 -15.02
C HIS A 77 15.13 -16.10 -16.39
N ARG A 78 14.37 -15.36 -17.22
CA ARG A 78 14.07 -15.79 -18.60
C ARG A 78 15.31 -15.82 -19.48
N LEU A 79 16.24 -14.88 -19.31
CA LEU A 79 17.48 -14.81 -20.08
C LEU A 79 18.47 -15.89 -19.64
N GLU A 80 18.59 -16.16 -18.35
CA GLU A 80 19.40 -17.26 -17.80
C GLU A 80 18.91 -18.63 -18.31
N ALA A 81 17.60 -18.87 -18.26
CA ALA A 81 17.01 -20.11 -18.77
C ALA A 81 17.21 -20.31 -20.28
N LYS A 82 17.25 -19.23 -21.07
CA LYS A 82 17.57 -19.29 -22.51
C LYS A 82 19.04 -19.56 -22.76
N SER A 83 19.94 -18.95 -21.99
CA SER A 83 21.40 -19.16 -22.10
C SER A 83 21.79 -20.62 -21.81
N LEU A 84 21.15 -21.23 -20.82
CA LEU A 84 21.34 -22.66 -20.49
C LEU A 84 20.87 -23.59 -21.61
N LYS A 85 19.77 -23.26 -22.31
CA LYS A 85 19.26 -24.05 -23.44
C LYS A 85 20.11 -23.95 -24.71
N ILE A 86 20.90 -22.90 -24.88
CA ILE A 86 21.78 -22.71 -26.05
C ILE A 86 23.13 -23.44 -25.87
N ARG A 87 23.50 -23.79 -24.62
CA ARG A 87 24.76 -24.45 -24.27
C ARG A 87 24.69 -25.99 -24.26
N ILE A 88 23.56 -26.59 -24.63
CA ILE A 88 23.33 -28.04 -24.75
C ILE A 88 23.16 -28.35 -26.24
#